data_AF-A0A2E9ZK41-F1
#
_entry.id   AF-A0A2E9ZK41-F1
#
_cell.length_a   1.000
_cell.length_b   1.000
_cell.length_c   1.000
_cell.angle_alpha   90.00
_cell.angle_beta   90.00
_cell.angle_gamma   90.00
#
_symmetry.space_group_name_H-M   'P 1'
#
loop_
_entity.id
_entity.type
_entity.pdbx_description
1 polymer ?
#
loop_
_entity_poly.entity_id
_entity_poly.type
_entity_poly.pdbx_seq_one_letter_code
_entity_poly.pdbx_strand_id
1 'polypeptide(L)'
;MDFKIILPGLLSVSLMSCLSPQLAQWPDSIPPMQVFAQAYEEDSQNQHLQSRQEYLEWVLVFYRGNLVYPTGWSDLNSYVHAAATPAQMSLLDKQLAVLGEAIAAEWSRDNSVRRIDNRMLSLWGSVVQSAPTPEQQQMSVTVIQEDVDNLLSGNLNAVNIREQRYEEKLKIDLFDGF
;
A
#
# COMPACT_ATOMS: atom_id res chain seq x y z
N MET A 1 61.93 -10.77 -35.71
CA MET A 1 61.42 -9.59 -34.98
C MET A 1 59.94 -9.85 -34.77
N ASP A 2 59.59 -10.38 -33.60
CA ASP A 2 58.23 -10.82 -33.30
C ASP A 2 57.41 -9.65 -32.73
N PHE A 3 56.29 -9.34 -33.39
CA PHE A 3 55.33 -8.34 -32.94
C PHE A 3 54.44 -8.95 -31.84
N LYS A 4 54.63 -8.52 -30.59
CA LYS A 4 53.69 -8.80 -29.49
C LYS A 4 52.47 -7.88 -29.62
N ILE A 5 51.33 -8.44 -30.03
CA ILE A 5 50.03 -7.80 -29.94
C ILE A 5 49.62 -7.78 -28.46
N ILE A 6 49.55 -6.59 -27.87
CA ILE A 6 49.02 -6.38 -26.52
C ILE A 6 47.50 -6.23 -26.65
N LEU A 7 46.76 -7.22 -26.17
CA LEU A 7 45.29 -7.18 -26.06
C LEU A 7 44.92 -6.41 -24.78
N PRO A 8 44.23 -5.26 -24.84
CA PRO A 8 43.77 -4.60 -23.62
C PRO A 8 42.52 -5.33 -23.12
N GLY A 9 42.63 -5.97 -21.95
CA GLY A 9 41.50 -6.60 -21.27
C GLY A 9 40.52 -5.52 -20.79
N LEU A 10 39.30 -5.56 -21.32
CA LEU A 10 38.17 -4.77 -20.81
C LEU A 10 37.78 -5.35 -19.43
N LEU A 11 38.22 -4.69 -18.36
CA LEU A 11 37.74 -4.96 -17.01
C LEU A 11 36.31 -4.42 -16.90
N SER A 12 35.32 -5.30 -17.02
CA SER A 12 33.92 -4.97 -16.74
C SER A 12 33.74 -4.87 -15.23
N VAL A 13 33.65 -3.65 -14.70
CA VAL A 13 33.28 -3.40 -13.30
C VAL A 13 31.76 -3.50 -13.19
N SER A 14 31.28 -4.65 -12.76
CA SER A 14 29.87 -4.84 -12.42
C SER A 14 29.58 -4.05 -11.14
N LEU A 15 28.89 -2.92 -11.26
CA LEU A 15 28.31 -2.23 -10.11
C LEU A 15 27.26 -3.15 -9.49
N MET A 16 27.60 -3.80 -8.38
CA MET A 16 26.61 -4.49 -7.56
C MET A 16 25.65 -3.43 -7.03
N SER A 17 24.44 -3.41 -7.57
CA SER A 17 23.35 -2.60 -7.01
C SER A 17 23.16 -3.07 -5.57
N CYS A 18 23.44 -2.22 -4.58
CA CYS A 18 23.18 -2.52 -3.19
C CYS A 18 21.66 -2.59 -2.99
N LEU A 19 21.06 -3.78 -3.16
CA LEU A 19 19.73 -4.02 -2.61
C LEU A 19 19.82 -3.93 -1.09
N SER A 20 18.92 -3.18 -0.47
CA SER A 20 18.83 -3.17 0.99
C SER A 20 18.51 -4.58 1.50
N PRO A 21 19.05 -4.96 2.68
CA PRO A 21 18.77 -6.27 3.29
C PRO A 21 17.27 -6.54 3.46
N GLN A 22 16.48 -5.49 3.65
CA GLN A 22 15.02 -5.59 3.80
C GLN A 22 14.33 -6.01 2.51
N LEU A 23 14.73 -5.46 1.36
CA LEU A 23 14.18 -5.86 0.07
C LEU A 23 14.67 -7.24 -0.37
N ALA A 24 15.88 -7.65 0.03
CA ALA A 24 16.37 -9.01 -0.21
C ALA A 24 15.53 -10.09 0.50
N GLN A 25 14.78 -9.72 1.54
CA GLN A 25 13.90 -10.61 2.33
C GLN A 25 12.45 -10.14 2.25
N TRP A 26 11.93 -10.03 1.03
CA TRP A 26 10.53 -9.71 0.80
C TRP A 26 9.61 -10.81 1.39
N PRO A 27 8.63 -10.48 2.25
CA PRO A 27 7.74 -11.49 2.84
C PRO A 27 6.77 -12.10 1.85
N ASP A 28 6.51 -13.39 1.99
CA ASP A 28 5.47 -14.09 1.24
C ASP A 28 4.05 -13.66 1.64
N SER A 29 3.89 -13.00 2.80
CA SER A 29 2.62 -12.46 3.27
C SER A 29 2.23 -11.11 2.63
N ILE A 30 3.14 -10.49 1.89
CA ILE A 30 2.93 -9.25 1.15
C ILE A 30 2.83 -9.62 -0.34
N PRO A 31 2.00 -8.94 -1.16
CA PRO A 31 1.97 -9.20 -2.59
C PRO A 31 3.37 -9.18 -3.21
N PRO A 32 3.64 -9.97 -4.26
CA PRO A 32 4.98 -10.11 -4.81
C PRO A 32 5.60 -8.76 -5.14
N MET A 33 6.87 -8.55 -4.77
CA MET A 33 7.60 -7.30 -5.01
C MET A 33 7.47 -6.78 -6.45
N GLN A 34 7.38 -7.70 -7.43
CA GLN A 34 7.25 -7.37 -8.84
C GLN A 34 6.01 -6.53 -9.16
N VAL A 35 4.90 -6.73 -8.44
CA VAL A 35 3.67 -5.95 -8.59
C VAL A 35 3.95 -4.46 -8.35
N PHE A 36 4.56 -4.16 -7.21
CA PHE A 36 4.89 -2.78 -6.83
C PHE A 36 6.03 -2.22 -7.67
N ALA A 37 7.03 -3.04 -7.99
CA ALA A 37 8.10 -2.65 -8.88
C ALA A 37 7.57 -2.18 -10.23
N GLN A 38 6.62 -2.93 -10.83
CA GLN A 38 6.01 -2.55 -12.09
C GLN A 38 5.23 -1.24 -11.96
N ALA A 39 4.43 -1.06 -10.91
CA ALA A 39 3.72 0.19 -10.65
C ALA A 39 4.67 1.39 -10.58
N TYR A 40 5.84 1.23 -9.94
CA TYR A 40 6.87 2.26 -9.90
C TYR A 40 7.49 2.54 -11.29
N GLU A 41 7.79 1.50 -12.09
CA GLU A 41 8.37 1.69 -13.43
C GLU A 41 7.40 2.39 -14.40
N GLU A 42 6.10 2.29 -14.17
CA GLU A 42 5.06 2.98 -14.95
C GLU A 42 4.85 4.45 -14.51
N ASP A 43 5.32 4.83 -13.31
CA ASP A 43 5.16 6.16 -12.74
C ASP A 43 6.40 7.06 -12.92
N SER A 44 6.50 7.64 -14.12
CA SER A 44 7.55 8.61 -14.43
C SER A 44 7.61 9.82 -13.47
N GLN A 45 6.46 10.24 -12.91
CA GLN A 45 6.42 11.39 -12.02
C GLN A 45 7.12 11.07 -10.70
N ASN A 46 6.84 9.90 -10.12
CA ASN A 46 7.47 9.47 -8.87
C ASN A 46 8.95 9.12 -9.05
N GLN A 47 9.34 8.56 -10.20
CA GLN A 47 10.74 8.27 -10.52
C GLN A 47 11.66 9.50 -10.49
N HIS A 48 11.12 10.70 -10.70
CA HIS A 48 11.87 11.95 -10.61
C HIS A 48 12.11 12.42 -9.16
N LEU A 49 11.36 11.88 -8.19
CA LEU A 49 11.32 12.37 -6.82
C LEU A 49 11.86 11.36 -5.81
N GLN A 50 11.65 10.08 -6.08
CA GLN A 50 11.90 8.98 -5.17
C GLN A 50 12.60 7.84 -5.92
N SER A 51 13.53 7.14 -5.27
CA SER A 51 14.15 5.95 -5.87
C SER A 51 13.24 4.73 -5.78
N ARG A 52 13.41 3.75 -6.67
CA ARG A 52 12.69 2.47 -6.62
C ARG A 52 12.84 1.76 -5.29
N GLN A 53 14.06 1.78 -4.73
CA GLN A 53 14.35 1.15 -3.45
C GLN A 53 13.56 1.82 -2.32
N GLU A 54 13.58 3.14 -2.26
CA GLU A 54 12.85 3.90 -1.25
C GLU A 54 11.34 3.67 -1.35
N TYR A 55 10.78 3.68 -2.57
CA TYR A 55 9.37 3.34 -2.80
C TYR A 55 9.01 1.94 -2.25
N LEU A 56 9.82 0.92 -2.57
CA LEU A 56 9.56 -0.45 -2.09
C LEU A 56 9.73 -0.59 -0.57
N GLU A 57 10.62 0.18 0.04
CA GLU A 57 10.75 0.24 1.50
C GLU A 57 9.48 0.85 2.14
N TRP A 58 8.89 1.87 1.51
CA TRP A 58 7.59 2.40 1.96
C TRP A 58 6.44 1.43 1.77
N VAL A 59 6.47 0.56 0.75
CA VAL A 59 5.49 -0.53 0.62
C VAL A 59 5.60 -1.49 1.80
N LEU A 60 6.82 -1.88 2.18
CA LEU A 60 7.03 -2.73 3.37
C LEU A 60 6.49 -2.05 4.65
N VAL A 61 6.73 -0.74 4.80
CA VAL A 61 6.20 0.04 5.93
C VAL A 61 4.67 0.07 5.93
N PHE A 62 4.02 0.22 4.79
CA PHE A 62 2.56 0.20 4.70
C PHE A 62 1.98 -1.12 5.24
N TYR A 63 2.54 -2.26 4.83
CA TYR A 63 2.04 -3.57 5.27
C TYR A 63 2.36 -3.88 6.73
N ARG A 64 3.56 -3.52 7.20
CA ARG A 64 4.08 -3.92 8.52
C ARG A 64 3.87 -2.87 9.63
N GLY A 65 3.57 -1.63 9.27
CA GLY A 65 3.71 -0.50 10.18
C GLY A 65 5.16 -0.07 10.39
N ASN A 66 5.36 0.90 11.29
CA ASN A 66 6.66 1.42 11.71
C ASN A 66 6.60 1.91 13.17
N LEU A 67 7.69 2.49 13.68
CA LEU A 67 7.75 2.95 15.08
C LEU A 67 6.73 4.05 15.44
N VAL A 68 6.28 4.86 14.47
CA VAL A 68 5.30 5.93 14.68
C VAL A 68 3.88 5.40 14.55
N TYR A 69 3.65 4.53 13.57
CA TYR A 69 2.38 3.86 13.30
C TYR A 69 2.61 2.35 13.35
N PRO A 70 2.57 1.72 14.54
CA PRO A 70 2.99 0.34 14.74
C PRO A 70 2.06 -0.68 14.07
N THR A 71 0.86 -0.26 13.68
CA THR A 71 -0.14 -1.09 13.01
C THR A 71 -0.08 -0.84 11.51
N GLY A 72 0.19 -1.90 10.74
CA GLY A 72 0.18 -1.88 9.28
C GLY A 72 -1.09 -2.49 8.68
N TRP A 73 -1.14 -2.54 7.35
CA TRP A 73 -2.24 -3.19 6.62
C TRP A 73 -2.43 -4.66 7.01
N SER A 74 -1.33 -5.40 7.28
CA SER A 74 -1.42 -6.80 7.69
C SER A 74 -2.14 -6.99 9.03
N ASP A 75 -2.03 -6.03 9.95
CA ASP A 75 -2.74 -6.05 11.22
C ASP A 75 -4.22 -5.75 11.02
N LEU A 76 -4.55 -4.77 10.16
CA LEU A 76 -5.93 -4.46 9.80
C LEU A 76 -6.62 -5.67 9.15
N ASN A 77 -5.94 -6.34 8.22
CA ASN A 77 -6.43 -7.58 7.62
C ASN A 77 -6.72 -8.62 8.70
N SER A 78 -5.75 -8.90 9.59
CA SER A 78 -5.92 -9.87 10.66
C SER A 78 -7.10 -9.54 11.58
N TYR A 79 -7.30 -8.26 11.89
CA TYR A 79 -8.44 -7.78 12.68
C TYR A 79 -9.78 -8.05 11.99
N VAL A 80 -9.86 -7.75 10.69
CA VAL A 80 -11.07 -7.97 9.87
C VAL A 80 -11.37 -9.46 9.72
N HIS A 81 -10.34 -10.29 9.48
CA HIS A 81 -10.48 -11.73 9.37
C HIS A 81 -10.92 -12.41 10.66
N ALA A 82 -10.47 -11.92 11.81
CA ALA A 82 -10.85 -12.45 13.11
C ALA A 82 -12.35 -12.25 13.42
N ALA A 83 -12.96 -11.20 12.89
CA ALA A 83 -14.39 -10.94 13.03
C ALA A 83 -15.25 -11.60 11.93
N ALA A 84 -14.66 -11.96 10.79
CA ALA A 84 -15.39 -12.46 9.63
C ALA A 84 -16.09 -13.81 9.88
N THR A 85 -17.30 -13.96 9.34
CA THR A 85 -17.96 -15.26 9.29
C THR A 85 -17.33 -16.16 8.19
N PRO A 86 -17.45 -17.50 8.29
CA PRO A 86 -16.92 -18.40 7.25
C PRO A 86 -17.46 -18.12 5.84
N ALA A 87 -18.70 -17.60 5.74
CA ALA A 87 -19.32 -17.25 4.47
C ALA A 87 -18.70 -16.00 3.81
N GLN A 88 -18.11 -15.10 4.61
CA GLN A 88 -17.52 -13.85 4.13
C GLN A 88 -16.04 -14.00 3.74
N MET A 89 -15.33 -14.95 4.36
CA MET A 89 -13.88 -15.09 4.30
C MET A 89 -13.32 -14.98 2.87
N SER A 90 -13.82 -15.78 1.93
CA SER A 90 -13.28 -15.80 0.56
C SER A 90 -13.49 -14.50 -0.21
N LEU A 91 -14.62 -13.81 0.00
CA LEU A 91 -14.87 -12.52 -0.65
C LEU A 91 -14.01 -11.42 -0.03
N LEU A 92 -13.92 -11.42 1.30
CA LEU A 92 -13.17 -10.45 2.07
C LEU A 92 -11.66 -10.56 1.81
N ASP A 93 -11.13 -11.78 1.69
CA ASP A 93 -9.74 -12.04 1.29
C ASP A 93 -9.39 -11.34 -0.02
N LYS A 94 -10.24 -11.50 -1.04
CA LYS A 94 -10.02 -10.90 -2.37
C LYS A 94 -10.13 -9.38 -2.31
N GLN A 95 -11.12 -8.86 -1.61
CA GLN A 95 -11.32 -7.42 -1.46
C GLN A 95 -10.14 -6.77 -0.74
N LEU A 96 -9.69 -7.32 0.39
CA LEU A 96 -8.57 -6.79 1.16
C LEU A 96 -7.23 -6.91 0.42
N ALA A 97 -7.06 -7.95 -0.40
CA ALA A 97 -5.87 -8.09 -1.24
C ALA A 97 -5.80 -6.98 -2.31
N VAL A 98 -6.89 -6.78 -3.06
CA VAL A 98 -7.00 -5.73 -4.09
C VAL A 98 -6.88 -4.34 -3.47
N LEU A 99 -7.59 -4.09 -2.37
CA LEU A 99 -7.58 -2.81 -1.68
C LEU A 99 -6.18 -2.48 -1.14
N GLY A 100 -5.55 -3.44 -0.48
CA GLY A 100 -4.21 -3.27 0.09
C GLY A 100 -3.18 -2.97 -0.99
N GLU A 101 -3.23 -3.67 -2.12
CA GLU A 101 -2.31 -3.43 -3.24
C GLU A 101 -2.48 -2.03 -3.82
N ALA A 102 -3.72 -1.59 -4.06
CA ALA A 102 -4.01 -0.26 -4.60
C ALA A 102 -3.57 0.87 -3.65
N ILE A 103 -3.87 0.73 -2.35
CA ILE A 103 -3.46 1.72 -1.34
C ILE A 103 -1.94 1.75 -1.20
N ALA A 104 -1.29 0.58 -1.11
CA ALA A 104 0.17 0.50 -0.99
C ALA A 104 0.86 1.16 -2.19
N ALA A 105 0.42 0.83 -3.42
CA ALA A 105 1.02 1.35 -4.63
C ALA A 105 0.95 2.89 -4.71
N GLU A 106 -0.16 3.48 -4.27
CA GLU A 106 -0.32 4.94 -4.28
C GLU A 106 0.33 5.63 -3.08
N TRP A 107 0.13 5.13 -1.86
CA TRP A 107 0.56 5.80 -0.63
C TRP A 107 2.09 5.81 -0.47
N SER A 108 2.77 4.79 -1.00
CA SER A 108 4.23 4.65 -0.94
C SER A 108 5.00 5.57 -1.89
N ARG A 109 4.31 6.26 -2.80
CA ARG A 109 4.87 7.31 -3.66
C ARG A 109 5.35 8.50 -2.82
N ASP A 110 6.15 9.38 -3.43
CA ASP A 110 6.57 10.63 -2.79
C ASP A 110 5.36 11.47 -2.34
N ASN A 111 5.50 12.08 -1.17
CA ASN A 111 4.43 12.83 -0.51
C ASN A 111 3.89 13.99 -1.36
N SER A 112 4.69 14.54 -2.27
CA SER A 112 4.29 15.66 -3.12
C SER A 112 3.39 15.27 -4.30
N VAL A 113 3.31 13.97 -4.62
CA VAL A 113 2.59 13.48 -5.80
C VAL A 113 1.55 12.41 -5.51
N ARG A 114 1.61 11.78 -4.33
CA ARG A 114 0.60 10.82 -3.89
C ARG A 114 -0.76 11.45 -3.65
N ARG A 115 -1.82 10.71 -3.98
CA ARG A 115 -3.23 11.08 -3.78
C ARG A 115 -3.79 10.59 -2.45
N ILE A 116 -3.24 9.48 -1.94
CA ILE A 116 -3.60 8.91 -0.63
C ILE A 116 -2.59 9.39 0.40
N ASP A 117 -3.08 10.09 1.43
CA ASP A 117 -2.27 10.61 2.53
C ASP A 117 -2.46 9.82 3.83
N ASN A 118 -1.67 10.15 4.85
CA ASN A 118 -1.73 9.48 6.16
C ASN A 118 -3.09 9.69 6.85
N ARG A 119 -3.76 10.82 6.63
CA ARG A 119 -5.06 11.13 7.25
C ARG A 119 -6.13 10.18 6.70
N MET A 120 -6.12 9.90 5.40
CA MET A 120 -7.01 8.90 4.80
C MET A 120 -6.75 7.50 5.36
N LEU A 121 -5.48 7.08 5.50
CA LEU A 121 -5.16 5.78 6.10
C LEU A 121 -5.70 5.65 7.52
N SER A 122 -5.49 6.68 8.36
CA SER A 122 -6.02 6.71 9.72
C SER A 122 -7.55 6.65 9.73
N LEU A 123 -8.21 7.45 8.88
CA LEU A 123 -9.66 7.46 8.75
C LEU A 123 -10.21 6.09 8.34
N TRP A 124 -9.64 5.47 7.31
CA TRP A 124 -10.09 4.15 6.85
C TRP A 124 -9.85 3.05 7.88
N GLY A 125 -8.74 3.11 8.61
CA GLY A 125 -8.51 2.23 9.76
C GLY A 125 -9.59 2.37 10.83
N SER A 126 -9.92 3.60 11.22
CA SER A 126 -11.00 3.89 12.18
C SER A 126 -12.36 3.42 11.66
N VAL A 127 -12.70 3.67 10.39
CA VAL A 127 -13.97 3.25 9.78
C VAL A 127 -14.15 1.73 9.86
N VAL A 128 -13.10 0.97 9.56
CA VAL A 128 -13.13 -0.51 9.64
C VAL A 128 -13.22 -1.01 11.09
N GLN A 129 -12.60 -0.32 12.04
CA GLN A 129 -12.59 -0.68 13.46
C GLN A 129 -13.85 -0.27 14.23
N SER A 130 -14.52 0.79 13.79
CA SER A 130 -15.78 1.27 14.37
C SER A 130 -16.99 0.45 13.91
N ALA A 131 -16.83 -0.45 12.94
CA ALA A 131 -17.92 -1.28 12.46
C ALA A 131 -18.35 -2.32 13.53
N PRO A 132 -19.61 -2.29 14.01
CA PRO A 132 -20.07 -3.11 15.13
C PRO A 132 -20.35 -4.57 14.78
N THR A 133 -20.50 -4.91 13.50
CA THR A 133 -20.78 -6.29 13.06
C THR A 133 -19.90 -6.69 11.88
N PRO A 134 -19.67 -7.99 11.65
CA PRO A 134 -18.91 -8.48 10.51
C PRO A 134 -19.48 -8.01 9.16
N GLU A 135 -20.81 -7.88 9.05
CA GLU A 135 -21.48 -7.38 7.85
C GLU A 135 -21.20 -5.89 7.63
N GLN A 136 -21.25 -5.07 8.69
CA GLN A 136 -20.92 -3.65 8.59
C GLN A 136 -19.42 -3.44 8.33
N GLN A 137 -18.56 -4.31 8.83
CA GLN A 137 -17.14 -4.27 8.56
C GLN A 137 -16.84 -4.59 7.09
N GLN A 138 -17.48 -5.61 6.53
CA GLN A 138 -17.39 -5.91 5.10
C GLN A 138 -17.94 -4.76 4.23
N MET A 139 -19.05 -4.14 4.65
CA MET A 139 -19.59 -2.96 3.96
C MET A 139 -18.61 -1.79 4.00
N SER A 140 -17.93 -1.60 5.14
CA SER A 140 -16.89 -0.58 5.29
C SER A 140 -15.74 -0.78 4.30
N VAL A 141 -15.21 -2.01 4.20
CA VAL A 141 -14.18 -2.36 3.21
C VAL A 141 -14.66 -2.09 1.78
N THR A 142 -15.92 -2.42 1.47
CA THR A 142 -16.52 -2.18 0.14
C THR A 142 -16.60 -0.68 -0.18
N VAL A 143 -17.09 0.14 0.74
CA VAL A 143 -17.20 1.59 0.56
C VAL A 143 -15.83 2.25 0.44
N ILE A 144 -14.83 1.77 1.19
CA ILE A 144 -13.45 2.27 1.10
C ILE A 144 -12.85 1.90 -0.25
N GLN A 145 -13.04 0.67 -0.75
CA GLN A 145 -12.59 0.27 -2.08
C GLN A 145 -13.17 1.17 -3.17
N GLU A 146 -14.48 1.43 -3.15
CA GLU A 146 -15.12 2.34 -4.10
C GLU A 146 -14.51 3.75 -4.06
N ASP A 147 -14.24 4.26 -2.86
CA ASP A 147 -13.65 5.59 -2.70
C ASP A 147 -12.18 5.63 -3.16
N VAL A 148 -11.40 4.58 -2.93
CA VAL A 148 -10.03 4.43 -3.45
C VAL A 148 -10.07 4.41 -4.97
N ASP A 149 -10.92 3.59 -5.59
CA ASP A 149 -11.04 3.51 -7.05
C ASP A 149 -11.43 4.86 -7.66
N ASN A 150 -12.39 5.57 -7.04
CA ASN A 150 -12.80 6.88 -7.49
C ASN A 150 -11.72 7.96 -7.28
N LEU A 151 -10.95 7.87 -6.19
CA LEU A 151 -9.85 8.81 -5.92
C LEU A 151 -8.71 8.64 -6.94
N LEU A 152 -8.32 7.39 -7.20
CA LEU A 152 -7.23 7.06 -8.13
C LEU A 152 -7.63 7.38 -9.59
N SER A 153 -8.89 7.17 -9.96
CA SER A 153 -9.43 7.57 -11.27
C SER A 153 -9.72 9.07 -11.41
N GLY A 154 -9.59 9.86 -10.33
CA GLY A 154 -9.84 11.30 -10.34
C GLY A 154 -11.32 11.70 -10.28
N ASN A 155 -12.22 10.74 -10.06
CA ASN A 155 -13.66 10.94 -9.90
C ASN A 155 -14.07 11.40 -8.50
N LEU A 156 -13.16 11.30 -7.52
CA LEU A 156 -13.37 11.77 -6.15
C LEU A 156 -12.18 12.62 -5.69
N ASN A 157 -12.46 13.84 -5.24
CA ASN A 157 -11.44 14.71 -4.67
C ASN A 157 -11.09 14.24 -3.25
N ALA A 158 -9.79 14.17 -2.95
CA ALA A 158 -9.22 13.88 -1.63
C ALA A 158 -9.89 14.64 -0.47
N VAL A 159 -10.27 15.91 -0.68
CA VAL A 159 -10.93 16.76 0.35
C VAL A 159 -12.30 16.23 0.78
N ASN A 160 -12.93 15.39 -0.05
CA ASN A 160 -14.23 14.80 0.23
C ASN A 160 -14.15 13.47 1.00
N ILE A 161 -12.95 12.91 1.18
CA ILE A 161 -12.70 11.73 2.02
C ILE A 161 -12.61 12.21 3.47
N ARG A 162 -13.73 12.25 4.20
CA ARG A 162 -13.84 12.75 5.58
C ARG A 162 -14.82 11.89 6.40
N GLU A 163 -14.76 12.00 7.72
CA GLU A 163 -15.56 11.23 8.68
C GLU A 163 -17.04 11.18 8.29
N GLN A 164 -17.64 12.37 8.10
CA GLN A 164 -19.04 12.55 7.73
C GLN A 164 -19.47 11.68 6.53
N ARG A 165 -18.59 11.50 5.53
CA ARG A 165 -18.90 10.68 4.34
C ARG A 165 -19.17 9.22 4.74
N TYR A 166 -18.38 8.68 5.66
CA TYR A 166 -18.47 7.29 6.09
C TYR A 166 -19.61 7.11 7.09
N GLU A 167 -19.82 8.05 8.01
CA GLU A 167 -20.99 8.06 8.91
C GLU A 167 -22.30 8.07 8.10
N GLU A 168 -22.39 8.90 7.07
CA GLU A 168 -23.58 8.99 6.21
C GLU A 168 -23.81 7.72 5.39
N LYS A 169 -22.75 7.16 4.77
CA LYS A 169 -22.83 5.96 3.93
C LYS A 169 -23.08 4.68 4.74
N LEU A 170 -22.42 4.54 5.88
CA LEU A 170 -22.37 3.30 6.65
C LEU A 170 -23.30 3.30 7.86
N LYS A 171 -23.85 4.47 8.26
CA LYS A 171 -24.68 4.63 9.46
C LYS A 171 -23.95 4.19 10.74
N ILE A 172 -22.65 4.47 10.79
CA ILE A 172 -21.78 4.27 11.95
C ILE A 172 -21.48 5.61 12.63
N ASP A 173 -21.09 5.56 13.89
CA ASP A 173 -20.58 6.72 14.63
C ASP A 173 -19.05 6.61 14.75
N LEU A 174 -18.32 7.61 14.26
CA LEU A 174 -16.87 7.68 14.37
C LEU A 174 -16.41 8.54 15.58
N PHE A 175 -17.34 9.19 16.29
CA PHE A 175 -17.08 10.11 17.40
C PHE A 175 -17.24 9.51 18.81
N ASP A 176 -17.65 8.24 18.95
CA ASP A 176 -17.87 7.59 20.26
C ASP A 176 -16.58 7.12 20.97
N GLY A 177 -15.55 7.97 21.06
CA GLY A 177 -14.23 7.55 21.58
C GLY A 177 -13.26 8.61 22.10
N PHE A 178 -13.73 9.75 22.60
CA PHE A 178 -12.91 10.68 23.41
C PHE A 178 -13.21 10.57 24.90
#